data_AF-U7GZG7-F1
#
_entry.id   AF-U7GZG7-F1
#
_cell.length_a   1.000
_cell.length_b   1.000
_cell.length_c   1.000
_cell.angle_alpha   90.00
_cell.angle_beta   90.00
_cell.angle_gamma   90.00
#
_symmetry.space_group_name_H-M   'P 1'
#
loop_
_entity.id
_entity.type
_entity.pdbx_description
1 polymer ?
#
loop_
_entity_poly.entity_id
_entity_poly.type
_entity_poly.pdbx_seq_one_letter_code
_entity_poly.pdbx_strand_id
1 'polypeptide(L)' 'MPNASFLDDLGADSLDIVELIMAFEEEFGFEIPDDDAEKIKTVQDAIDYMVFHVSEDR' A
#
# COMPACT_ATOMS: atom_id res chain seq x y z
N MET A 1 10.57 8.12 7.07
CA MET A 1 10.69 6.94 7.95
C MET A 1 10.07 5.78 7.20
N PRO A 2 10.85 4.86 6.63
CA PRO A 2 10.31 3.76 5.83
C PRO A 2 9.40 2.86 6.68
N ASN A 3 9.78 2.64 7.94
CA ASN A 3 8.99 1.84 8.88
C ASN A 3 7.87 2.63 9.57
N ALA A 4 7.49 3.81 9.07
CA ALA A 4 6.40 4.57 9.67
C ALA A 4 5.08 3.81 9.48
N SER A 5 4.40 3.54 10.59
CA SER A 5 3.03 3.03 10.60
C SER A 5 2.09 4.09 10.04
N PHE A 6 1.26 3.74 9.07
CA PHE A 6 0.25 4.65 8.53
C PHE A 6 -0.67 5.14 9.66
N LEU A 7 -1.04 4.25 10.57
CA LEU A 7 -1.98 4.56 11.64
C LEU A 7 -1.29 5.24 12.84
N ASP A 8 -0.19 4.68 13.34
CA ASP A 8 0.42 5.14 14.60
C ASP A 8 1.33 6.36 14.42
N ASP A 9 2.07 6.43 13.30
CA ASP A 9 3.09 7.47 13.09
C ASP A 9 2.59 8.59 12.17
N LEU A 10 1.75 8.26 11.18
CA LEU A 10 1.20 9.22 10.23
C LEU A 10 -0.23 9.66 10.58
N GLY A 11 -0.88 8.97 11.52
CA GLY A 11 -2.24 9.30 11.96
C GLY A 11 -3.30 9.13 10.86
N ALA A 12 -3.01 8.30 9.86
CA ALA A 12 -3.96 7.95 8.81
C ALA A 12 -5.07 7.08 9.41
N ASP A 13 -6.31 7.39 9.06
CA ASP A 13 -7.44 6.57 9.43
C ASP A 13 -7.65 5.40 8.45
N SER A 14 -8.63 4.55 8.72
CA SER A 14 -8.92 3.41 7.86
C SER A 14 -9.42 3.81 6.46
N LEU A 15 -10.03 5.00 6.30
CA LEU A 15 -10.47 5.50 4.99
C LEU A 15 -9.27 6.02 4.19
N ASP A 16 -8.34 6.72 4.83
CA ASP A 16 -7.10 7.18 4.20
C ASP A 16 -6.30 6.00 3.61
N ILE A 17 -6.25 4.87 4.33
CA ILE A 17 -5.59 3.64 3.85
C ILE A 17 -6.32 3.07 2.63
N VAL A 18 -7.65 3.02 2.65
CA VAL A 18 -8.45 2.54 1.51
C VAL A 18 -8.24 3.41 0.27
N GLU A 19 -8.23 4.74 0.44
CA GLU A 19 -7.95 5.68 -0.66
C GLU A 19 -6.54 5.52 -1.23
N LEU A 20 -5.54 5.29 -0.38
CA LEU A 20 -4.17 5.04 -0.79
C LEU A 20 -4.06 3.77 -1.65
N ILE A 21 -4.69 2.68 -1.23
CA ILE A 21 -4.71 1.41 -1.97
C ILE A 21 -5.39 1.60 -3.33
N MET A 22 -6.56 2.24 -3.39
CA MET A 22 -7.23 2.51 -4.67
C MET A 22 -6.39 3.36 -5.62
N ALA A 23 -5.65 4.36 -5.09
CA ALA A 23 -4.76 5.19 -5.90
C ALA A 23 -3.58 4.38 -6.48
N PHE A 24 -3.06 3.41 -5.72
CA PHE A 24 -2.04 2.48 -6.21
C PHE A 24 -2.58 1.55 -7.30
N GLU A 25 -3.78 1.03 -7.14
CA GLU A 25 -4.41 0.19 -8.16
C GLU A 25 -4.63 0.96 -9.47
N GLU A 26 -5.09 2.21 -9.39
CA GLU A 26 -5.31 3.07 -10.57
C GLU A 26 -3.99 3.45 -11.26
N GLU A 27 -2.96 3.85 -10.51
CA GLU A 27 -1.68 4.31 -11.07
C GLU A 27 -0.91 3.17 -11.74
N PHE A 28 -0.96 1.96 -11.19
CA PHE A 28 -0.17 0.83 -11.68
C PHE A 28 -0.98 -0.20 -12.48
N GLY A 29 -2.31 -0.08 -12.50
CA GLY A 29 -3.18 -0.91 -13.34
C GLY A 29 -3.34 -2.36 -12.87
N PHE A 30 -3.10 -2.62 -11.57
CA PHE A 30 -3.34 -3.92 -10.95
C PHE A 30 -4.32 -3.80 -9.78
N GLU A 31 -4.88 -4.93 -9.35
CA GLU A 31 -5.79 -5.00 -8.19
C GLU A 31 -5.03 -5.58 -6.99
N ILE A 32 -5.22 -4.98 -5.81
CA ILE A 32 -4.65 -5.42 -4.54
C ILE A 32 -5.74 -6.19 -3.80
N PRO A 33 -5.60 -7.51 -3.59
CA PRO A 33 -6.56 -8.26 -2.81
C PRO A 33 -6.68 -7.70 -1.39
N ASP A 34 -7.90 -7.65 -0.84
CA ASP A 34 -8.16 -7.17 0.52
C ASP A 34 -7.23 -7.81 1.57
N ASP A 35 -7.00 -9.13 1.47
CA ASP A 35 -6.11 -9.88 2.36
C ASP A 35 -4.66 -9.38 2.35
N ASP A 36 -4.21 -8.79 1.23
CA ASP A 36 -2.88 -8.21 1.08
C ASP A 36 -2.87 -6.73 1.46
N ALA A 37 -3.94 -5.99 1.14
CA ALA A 37 -4.13 -4.63 1.60
C ALA A 37 -4.10 -4.53 3.14
N GLU A 38 -4.71 -5.49 3.85
CA GLU A 38 -4.67 -5.57 5.32
C GLU A 38 -3.26 -5.75 5.91
N LYS A 39 -2.31 -6.24 5.11
CA LYS A 39 -0.91 -6.44 5.52
C LYS A 39 -0.05 -5.20 5.31
N ILE A 40 -0.51 -4.24 4.51
CA ILE A 40 0.19 -2.98 4.24
C ILE A 40 -0.02 -2.02 5.41
N LYS A 41 0.87 -2.05 6.39
CA LYS A 41 0.76 -1.24 7.63
C LYS A 41 1.75 -0.11 7.70
N THR A 42 2.87 -0.23 6.99
CA THR A 42 3.94 0.75 6.97
C THR A 42 4.23 1.22 5.54
N VAL A 43 4.89 2.37 5.44
CA VAL A 43 5.35 2.90 4.16
C VAL A 43 6.26 1.90 3.43
N GLN A 44 7.10 1.15 4.16
CA GLN A 44 7.96 0.12 3.58
C GLN A 44 7.15 -1.06 3.03
N ASP A 45 6.09 -1.51 3.73
CA ASP A 45 5.25 -2.60 3.24
C ASP A 45 4.60 -2.25 1.90
N ALA A 46 4.11 -1.00 1.77
CA ALA A 46 3.55 -0.50 0.51
C ALA A 46 4.60 -0.52 -0.60
N ILE A 47 5.79 0.02 -0.34
CA ILE A 47 6.89 0.06 -1.31
C ILE A 47 7.31 -1.35 -1.73
N ASP A 48 7.47 -2.26 -0.78
CA ASP A 48 7.89 -3.65 -1.04
C ASP A 48 6.83 -4.38 -1.88
N TYR A 49 5.55 -4.18 -1.56
CA TYR A 49 4.44 -4.72 -2.36
C TYR A 49 4.46 -4.19 -3.79
N MET A 50 4.66 -2.87 -3.97
CA MET A 50 4.75 -2.26 -5.30
C MET A 50 5.96 -2.78 -6.08
N VAL A 51 7.14 -2.86 -5.46
CA VAL A 51 8.37 -3.32 -6.12
C VAL A 51 8.22 -4.76 -6.59
N PHE A 52 7.60 -5.62 -5.79
CA PHE A 52 7.34 -7.01 -6.17
C PHE A 52 6.44 -7.08 -7.41
N HIS A 53 5.27 -6.44 -7.38
CA HIS A 53 4.27 -6.56 -8.44
C HIS A 53 4.62 -5.79 -9.72
N VAL A 54 5.20 -4.58 -9.62
CA VAL A 54 5.64 -3.79 -10.78
C VAL A 54 6.80 -4.45 -11.52
N SER A 55 7.55 -5.33 -10.85
CA SER A 55 8.65 -6.07 -11.49
C SER A 55 8.19 -7.28 -12.32
N GLU A 56 6.98 -7.80 -12.09
CA GLU A 56 6.42 -8.91 -12.87
C GLU A 56 5.75 -8.45 -14.18
N ASP A 57 5.38 -7.17 -14.30
CA ASP A 57 4.78 -6.58 -15.51
C ASP A 57 5.82 -6.06 -16.54
N ARG A 58 7.07 -6.56 -16.48
CA ARG A 58 8.16 -6.22 -17.43
C ARG A 58 8.52 -7.33 -18.40
#